data_AF-A0A2G1ZUB4-F1
#
_entry.id   AF-A0A2G1ZUB4-F1
#
_cell.length_a   1.000
_cell.length_b   1.000
_cell.length_c   1.000
_cell.angle_alpha   90.00
_cell.angle_beta   90.00
_cell.angle_gamma   90.00
#
_symmetry.space_group_name_H-M   'P 1'
#
loop_
_entity.id
_entity.type
_entity.pdbx_description
1 polymer ?
#
loop_
_entity_poly.entity_id
_entity_poly.type
_entity_poly.pdbx_seq_one_letter_code
_entity_poly.pdbx_strand_id
1 'polypeptide(L)'
;FVDLKPGGQYVAKDLYEVGGVPVVMKELRKAGLIHEDCVTASGETMGEALDKITGEADGKVIHSVQNPISKTGGVVGLSGNLAPDGAIVKVAGMTAEQQVFSGPARVFECEEDAFEAVKKRAYEEGEVLVIRNEGPAGGPGMREMLATTAALSGQGMGKKVALITDGRFSGATRGFCVGHVGPEAAHGGPIAMLQNGDIITIDAIKGDLSVDLTDAELEARKAGWKGPRETIYASGAVWKFAKLVGSTRLGAVTHPGAKEERHVYMDL
;
A
#
# COMPACT_ATOMS: atom_id res chain seq x y z
N PHE A 1 1.58 -14.77 -11.38
CA PHE A 1 1.97 -15.07 -12.78
C PHE A 1 3.38 -14.60 -13.11
N VAL A 2 3.81 -13.39 -12.71
CA VAL A 2 5.09 -12.84 -13.19
C VAL A 2 6.15 -12.83 -12.08
N ASP A 3 7.34 -13.33 -12.37
CA ASP A 3 8.48 -13.38 -11.44
C ASP A 3 9.36 -12.12 -11.62
N LEU A 4 9.00 -11.01 -10.96
CA LEU A 4 9.72 -9.74 -11.08
C LEU A 4 10.23 -9.20 -9.75
N LYS A 5 11.39 -8.55 -9.80
CA LYS A 5 11.90 -7.72 -8.70
C LYS A 5 10.86 -6.67 -8.29
N PRO A 6 10.75 -6.36 -6.97
CA PRO A 6 11.71 -6.70 -5.91
C PRO A 6 11.48 -8.05 -5.23
N GLY A 7 10.35 -8.73 -5.46
CA GLY A 7 10.01 -10.02 -4.84
C GLY A 7 10.50 -11.24 -5.61
N GLY A 8 10.82 -11.04 -6.88
CA GLY A 8 11.25 -12.07 -7.82
C GLY A 8 12.67 -11.91 -8.35
N GLN A 9 13.01 -12.69 -9.38
CA GLN A 9 14.37 -12.75 -9.95
C GLN A 9 14.59 -11.79 -11.13
N TYR A 10 13.57 -11.60 -11.97
CA TYR A 10 13.72 -10.93 -13.26
C TYR A 10 13.37 -9.42 -13.22
N VAL A 11 13.70 -8.70 -14.29
CA VAL A 11 13.44 -7.26 -14.45
C VAL A 11 12.52 -6.98 -15.64
N ALA A 12 12.08 -5.72 -15.79
CA ALA A 12 11.14 -5.31 -16.84
C ALA A 12 11.63 -5.63 -18.27
N LYS A 13 12.96 -5.62 -18.50
CA LYS A 13 13.55 -6.04 -19.77
C LYS A 13 13.26 -7.51 -20.08
N ASP A 14 13.44 -8.39 -19.10
CA ASP A 14 13.17 -9.82 -19.27
C ASP A 14 11.69 -10.06 -19.57
N LEU A 15 10.79 -9.34 -18.86
CA LEU A 15 9.35 -9.37 -19.14
C LEU A 15 9.06 -8.96 -20.59
N TYR A 16 9.66 -7.88 -21.06
CA TYR A 16 9.50 -7.43 -22.45
C TYR A 16 9.98 -8.49 -23.46
N GLU A 17 11.16 -9.08 -23.21
CA GLU A 17 11.76 -10.08 -24.11
C GLU A 17 10.93 -11.37 -24.24
N VAL A 18 10.17 -11.74 -23.21
CA VAL A 18 9.24 -12.89 -23.27
C VAL A 18 7.83 -12.56 -23.78
N GLY A 19 7.61 -11.34 -24.29
CA GLY A 19 6.35 -10.91 -24.91
C GLY A 19 5.50 -9.96 -24.07
N GLY A 20 5.95 -9.60 -22.86
CA GLY A 20 5.42 -8.47 -22.10
C GLY A 20 4.04 -8.67 -21.48
N VAL A 21 3.43 -7.55 -21.10
CA VAL A 21 2.08 -7.49 -20.52
C VAL A 21 1.02 -8.21 -21.37
N PRO A 22 1.03 -8.15 -22.72
CA PRO A 22 0.04 -8.88 -23.53
C PRO A 22 0.02 -10.40 -23.27
N VAL A 23 1.17 -11.03 -23.02
CA VAL A 23 1.24 -12.46 -22.68
C VAL A 23 0.65 -12.71 -21.27
N VAL A 24 0.91 -11.81 -20.31
CA VAL A 24 0.29 -11.88 -18.98
C VAL A 24 -1.23 -11.78 -19.08
N MET A 25 -1.74 -10.87 -19.91
CA MET A 25 -3.17 -10.69 -20.14
C MET A 25 -3.80 -11.90 -20.83
N LYS A 26 -3.09 -12.60 -21.72
CA LYS A 26 -3.54 -13.90 -22.26
C LYS A 26 -3.69 -14.95 -21.17
N GLU A 27 -2.76 -15.05 -20.23
CA GLU A 27 -2.90 -16.00 -19.11
C GLU A 27 -4.10 -15.65 -18.21
N LEU A 28 -4.35 -14.36 -17.96
CA LEU A 28 -5.54 -13.91 -17.25
C LEU A 28 -6.83 -14.23 -18.05
N ARG A 29 -6.83 -14.07 -19.37
CA ARG A 29 -7.95 -14.46 -20.25
C ARG A 29 -8.22 -15.95 -20.18
N LYS A 30 -7.18 -16.80 -20.26
CA LYS A 30 -7.30 -18.27 -20.07
C LYS A 30 -7.92 -18.63 -18.73
N ALA A 31 -7.73 -17.79 -17.71
CA ALA A 31 -8.32 -17.94 -16.37
C ALA A 31 -9.75 -17.40 -16.25
N GLY A 32 -10.30 -16.74 -17.28
CA GLY A 32 -11.58 -16.04 -17.21
C GLY A 32 -11.55 -14.74 -16.39
N LEU A 33 -10.38 -14.13 -16.21
CA LEU A 33 -10.15 -12.95 -15.37
C LEU A 33 -9.99 -11.64 -16.17
N ILE A 34 -10.41 -11.63 -17.43
CA ILE A 34 -10.36 -10.46 -18.33
C ILE A 34 -11.76 -10.14 -18.84
N HIS A 35 -12.13 -8.87 -18.79
CA HIS A 35 -13.29 -8.34 -19.49
C HIS A 35 -12.92 -8.04 -20.95
N GLU A 36 -13.29 -8.95 -21.85
CA GLU A 36 -12.87 -8.92 -23.26
C GLU A 36 -13.56 -7.83 -24.08
N ASP A 37 -14.74 -7.37 -23.65
CA ASP A 37 -15.57 -6.36 -24.31
C ASP A 37 -15.11 -4.91 -24.06
N CYS A 38 -14.15 -4.71 -23.16
CA CYS A 38 -13.61 -3.37 -22.88
C CYS A 38 -12.89 -2.79 -24.10
N VAL A 39 -13.36 -1.64 -24.59
CA VAL A 39 -12.72 -0.90 -25.70
C VAL A 39 -11.38 -0.32 -25.24
N THR A 40 -10.37 -0.42 -26.11
CA THR A 40 -9.03 0.12 -25.89
C THR A 40 -8.81 1.41 -26.68
N ALA A 41 -7.69 2.09 -26.44
CA ALA A 41 -7.33 3.32 -27.17
C ALA A 41 -7.10 3.10 -28.68
N SER A 42 -6.97 1.85 -29.17
CA SER A 42 -6.92 1.56 -30.61
C SER A 42 -8.30 1.56 -31.27
N GLY A 43 -9.39 1.60 -30.49
CA GLY A 43 -10.75 1.41 -30.95
C GLY A 43 -11.20 -0.06 -30.99
N GLU A 44 -10.28 -1.00 -30.79
CA GLU A 44 -10.58 -2.43 -30.70
C GLU A 44 -10.91 -2.83 -29.27
N THR A 45 -11.73 -3.87 -29.12
CA THR A 45 -11.99 -4.51 -27.82
C THR A 45 -10.74 -5.23 -27.31
N MET A 46 -10.69 -5.47 -25.99
CA MET A 46 -9.60 -6.21 -25.36
C MET A 46 -9.46 -7.63 -25.92
N GLY A 47 -10.58 -8.31 -26.21
CA GLY A 47 -10.58 -9.63 -26.83
C GLY A 47 -9.92 -9.63 -28.21
N GLU A 48 -10.34 -8.70 -29.08
CA GLU A 48 -9.77 -8.53 -30.44
C GLU A 48 -8.27 -8.20 -30.38
N ALA A 49 -7.86 -7.34 -29.44
CA ALA A 49 -6.46 -7.02 -29.24
C ALA A 49 -5.65 -8.25 -28.80
N LEU A 50 -6.20 -9.08 -27.90
CA LEU A 50 -5.54 -10.28 -27.39
C LEU A 50 -5.49 -11.43 -28.40
N ASP A 51 -6.44 -11.53 -29.33
CA ASP A 51 -6.44 -12.53 -30.41
C ASP A 51 -5.22 -12.39 -31.33
N LYS A 52 -4.65 -11.19 -31.44
CA LYS A 52 -3.45 -10.91 -32.26
C LYS A 52 -2.14 -11.29 -31.56
N ILE A 53 -2.18 -11.59 -30.27
CA ILE A 53 -0.99 -11.85 -29.47
C ILE A 53 -0.61 -13.33 -29.60
N THR A 54 0.53 -13.59 -30.24
CA THR A 54 1.03 -14.96 -30.48
C THR A 54 1.98 -15.47 -29.39
N GLY A 55 2.50 -14.58 -28.53
CA GLY A 55 3.39 -14.95 -27.42
C GLY A 55 2.69 -15.85 -26.38
N GLU A 56 3.47 -16.71 -25.74
CA GLU A 56 3.02 -17.63 -24.69
C GLU A 56 3.91 -17.49 -23.45
N ALA A 57 3.38 -17.88 -22.29
CA ALA A 57 4.12 -17.90 -21.04
C ALA A 57 5.36 -18.80 -21.16
N ASP A 58 6.55 -18.26 -20.84
CA ASP A 58 7.83 -18.96 -20.96
C ASP A 58 8.11 -19.91 -19.78
N GLY A 59 7.29 -19.85 -18.73
CA GLY A 59 7.40 -20.68 -17.53
C GLY A 59 8.53 -20.27 -16.57
N LYS A 60 9.22 -19.16 -16.85
CA LYS A 60 10.26 -18.59 -15.98
C LYS A 60 9.93 -17.15 -15.59
N VAL A 61 9.80 -16.25 -16.56
CA VAL A 61 9.46 -14.84 -16.29
C VAL A 61 7.95 -14.70 -16.15
N ILE A 62 7.20 -15.26 -17.08
CA ILE A 62 5.74 -15.39 -17.05
C ILE A 62 5.39 -16.86 -16.86
N HIS A 63 4.75 -17.16 -15.74
CA HIS A 63 4.19 -18.46 -15.43
C HIS A 63 2.77 -18.59 -15.97
N SER A 64 2.44 -19.78 -16.48
CA SER A 64 1.09 -20.08 -16.96
C SER A 64 0.07 -20.13 -15.83
N VAL A 65 -1.21 -19.98 -16.18
CA VAL A 65 -2.31 -20.11 -15.21
C VAL A 65 -2.38 -21.51 -14.57
N GLN A 66 -1.90 -22.56 -15.24
CA GLN A 66 -1.86 -23.92 -14.68
C GLN A 66 -0.76 -24.10 -13.63
N ASN A 67 0.30 -23.31 -13.68
CA ASN A 67 1.41 -23.40 -12.73
C ASN A 67 1.85 -22.00 -12.23
N PRO A 68 0.97 -21.26 -11.52
CA PRO A 68 1.27 -19.91 -11.10
C PRO A 68 2.21 -19.90 -9.89
N ILE A 69 3.00 -18.82 -9.75
CA ILE A 69 3.87 -18.58 -8.58
C ILE A 69 3.07 -18.60 -7.26
N SER A 70 1.88 -17.99 -7.27
CA SER A 70 0.92 -17.98 -6.16
C SER A 70 -0.49 -18.08 -6.73
N LYS A 71 -1.38 -18.75 -5.99
CA LYS A 71 -2.81 -18.87 -6.33
C LYS A 71 -3.57 -17.56 -6.12
N THR A 72 -3.07 -16.68 -5.25
CA THR A 72 -3.67 -15.39 -4.93
C THR A 72 -2.74 -14.25 -5.34
N GLY A 73 -3.34 -13.05 -5.48
CA GLY A 73 -2.60 -11.83 -5.81
C GLY A 73 -1.56 -11.46 -4.75
N GLY A 74 -0.55 -10.70 -5.16
CA GLY A 74 0.55 -10.27 -4.30
C GLY A 74 0.25 -9.07 -3.40
N VAL A 75 -0.97 -8.53 -3.45
CA VAL A 75 -1.42 -7.36 -2.71
C VAL A 75 -2.75 -7.71 -2.04
N VAL A 76 -2.86 -7.41 -0.76
CA VAL A 76 -4.03 -7.69 0.07
C VAL A 76 -4.54 -6.39 0.67
N GLY A 77 -5.86 -6.20 0.61
CA GLY A 77 -6.54 -5.16 1.38
C GLY A 77 -6.76 -5.64 2.81
N LEU A 78 -6.40 -4.80 3.78
CA LEU A 78 -6.65 -5.04 5.20
C LEU A 78 -7.76 -4.11 5.68
N SER A 79 -8.52 -4.55 6.68
CA SER A 79 -9.53 -3.76 7.39
C SER A 79 -9.55 -4.17 8.86
N GLY A 80 -10.03 -3.31 9.75
CA GLY A 80 -10.17 -3.64 11.17
C GLY A 80 -10.33 -2.38 12.01
N ASN A 81 -10.31 -2.52 13.35
CA ASN A 81 -10.49 -1.36 14.24
C ASN A 81 -9.36 -0.31 14.08
N LEU A 82 -8.20 -0.70 13.54
CA LEU A 82 -7.09 0.21 13.26
C LEU A 82 -7.14 0.84 11.86
N ALA A 83 -7.81 0.20 10.89
CA ALA A 83 -7.99 0.71 9.53
C ALA A 83 -9.45 0.57 9.02
N PRO A 84 -10.39 1.39 9.53
CA PRO A 84 -11.79 1.29 9.13
C PRO A 84 -12.05 1.69 7.68
N ASP A 85 -11.23 2.55 7.06
CA ASP A 85 -11.28 2.82 5.62
C ASP A 85 -10.41 1.87 4.79
N GLY A 86 -9.72 0.95 5.47
CA GLY A 86 -8.84 -0.03 4.90
C GLY A 86 -7.36 0.41 4.87
N ALA A 87 -6.52 -0.56 4.55
CA ALA A 87 -5.09 -0.42 4.34
C ALA A 87 -4.63 -1.42 3.27
N ILE A 88 -3.38 -1.32 2.81
CA ILE A 88 -2.85 -2.23 1.79
C ILE A 88 -1.51 -2.79 2.24
N VAL A 89 -1.33 -4.09 2.03
CA VAL A 89 -0.06 -4.78 2.24
C VAL A 89 0.32 -5.63 1.03
N LYS A 90 1.61 -5.65 0.71
CA LYS A 90 2.17 -6.51 -0.34
C LYS A 90 2.68 -7.80 0.29
N VAL A 91 2.05 -8.93 -0.05
CA VAL A 91 2.41 -10.28 0.44
C VAL A 91 3.21 -11.09 -0.59
N ALA A 92 3.45 -10.53 -1.78
CA ALA A 92 4.25 -11.18 -2.82
C ALA A 92 5.63 -11.59 -2.28
N GLY A 93 5.94 -12.89 -2.38
CA GLY A 93 7.21 -13.45 -1.91
C GLY A 93 7.27 -13.76 -0.40
N MET A 94 6.14 -13.71 0.31
CA MET A 94 6.03 -14.07 1.73
C MET A 94 5.39 -15.44 1.92
N THR A 95 5.90 -16.24 2.85
CA THR A 95 5.24 -17.50 3.27
C THR A 95 3.98 -17.20 4.09
N ALA A 96 3.10 -18.18 4.27
CA ALA A 96 1.87 -17.98 5.04
C ALA A 96 2.18 -17.56 6.50
N GLU A 97 3.21 -18.12 7.11
CA GLU A 97 3.66 -17.78 8.47
C GLU A 97 4.18 -16.34 8.55
N GLN A 98 4.74 -15.81 7.46
CA GLN A 98 5.22 -14.43 7.39
C GLN A 98 4.08 -13.42 7.18
N GLN A 99 2.90 -13.88 6.76
CA GLN A 99 1.73 -13.04 6.50
C GLN A 99 0.90 -12.73 7.76
N VAL A 100 1.34 -13.20 8.93
CA VAL A 100 0.74 -12.89 10.22
C VAL A 100 1.83 -12.39 11.15
N PHE A 101 1.58 -11.24 11.79
CA PHE A 101 2.52 -10.63 12.73
C PHE A 101 1.75 -9.92 13.83
N SER A 102 2.19 -10.07 15.07
CA SER A 102 1.63 -9.38 16.22
C SER A 102 2.75 -8.91 17.13
N GLY A 103 2.67 -7.66 17.59
CA GLY A 103 3.74 -7.06 18.37
C GLY A 103 3.40 -5.67 18.93
N PRO A 104 4.21 -5.20 19.90
CA PRO A 104 4.01 -3.89 20.51
C PRO A 104 4.34 -2.76 19.52
N ALA A 105 3.52 -1.71 19.55
CA ALA A 105 3.68 -0.52 18.75
C ALA A 105 4.88 0.31 19.21
N ARG A 106 5.65 0.82 18.25
CA ARG A 106 6.59 1.92 18.44
C ARG A 106 6.22 3.06 17.50
N VAL A 107 5.71 4.14 18.07
CA VAL A 107 5.05 5.24 17.36
C VAL A 107 6.03 6.37 17.05
N PHE A 108 5.99 6.84 15.81
CA PHE A 108 6.73 7.98 15.28
C PHE A 108 5.78 8.96 14.59
N GLU A 109 6.02 10.26 14.79
CA GLU A 109 5.17 11.33 14.26
C GLU A 109 5.59 11.84 12.86
N CYS A 110 6.72 11.33 12.34
CA CYS A 110 7.17 11.47 10.96
C CYS A 110 8.23 10.43 10.58
N GLU A 111 8.50 10.30 9.29
CA GLU A 111 9.51 9.38 8.73
C GLU A 111 10.92 9.67 9.27
N GLU A 112 11.31 10.93 9.45
CA GLU A 112 12.67 11.29 9.88
C GLU A 112 13.00 10.69 11.25
N ASP A 113 12.06 10.77 12.19
CA ASP A 113 12.23 10.21 13.53
C ASP A 113 12.32 8.68 13.50
N ALA A 114 11.49 8.04 12.67
CA ALA A 114 11.54 6.60 12.46
C ALA A 114 12.86 6.16 11.82
N PHE A 115 13.33 6.90 10.81
CA PHE A 115 14.59 6.63 10.12
C PHE A 115 15.79 6.77 11.06
N GLU A 116 15.81 7.83 11.88
CA GLU A 116 16.86 8.04 12.87
C GLU A 116 16.86 6.95 13.96
N ALA A 117 15.69 6.51 14.42
CA ALA A 117 15.57 5.38 15.34
C ALA A 117 16.12 4.09 14.70
N VAL A 118 15.77 3.81 13.45
CA VAL A 118 16.28 2.64 12.72
C VAL A 118 17.79 2.72 12.54
N LYS A 119 18.34 3.86 12.14
CA LYS A 119 19.80 4.05 12.01
C LYS A 119 20.54 3.79 13.31
N LYS A 120 19.96 4.21 14.44
CA LYS A 120 20.54 4.02 15.79
C LYS A 120 20.23 2.65 16.40
N ARG A 121 19.45 1.80 15.71
CA ARG A 121 18.91 0.53 16.25
C ARG A 121 18.14 0.74 17.57
N ALA A 122 17.41 1.84 17.67
CA ALA A 122 16.57 2.19 18.82
C ALA A 122 15.16 1.59 18.67
N TYR A 123 15.10 0.28 18.40
CA TYR A 123 13.90 -0.53 18.25
C TYR A 123 14.24 -1.99 18.56
N GLU A 124 13.24 -2.78 18.91
CA GLU A 124 13.40 -4.18 19.29
C GLU A 124 12.83 -5.13 18.22
N GLU A 125 13.36 -6.36 18.19
CA GLU A 125 12.76 -7.44 17.39
C GLU A 125 11.35 -7.75 17.89
N GLY A 126 10.41 -7.95 16.96
CA GLY A 126 9.00 -8.18 17.27
C GLY A 126 8.15 -6.92 17.34
N GLU A 127 8.72 -5.72 17.25
CA GLU A 127 7.94 -4.47 17.27
C GLU A 127 7.20 -4.19 15.94
N VAL A 128 6.11 -3.43 16.06
CA VAL A 128 5.41 -2.81 14.93
C VAL A 128 5.76 -1.32 14.92
N LEU A 129 6.57 -0.88 13.96
CA LEU A 129 6.89 0.53 13.82
C LEU A 129 5.71 1.25 13.15
N VAL A 130 5.15 2.24 13.85
CA VAL A 130 4.00 3.03 13.40
C VAL A 130 4.52 4.40 12.99
N ILE A 131 4.38 4.77 11.72
CA ILE A 131 4.74 6.11 11.24
C ILE A 131 3.45 6.80 10.82
N ARG A 132 3.07 7.86 11.53
CA ARG A 132 1.80 8.56 11.31
C ARG A 132 2.00 10.03 10.94
N ASN A 133 0.92 10.69 10.53
CA ASN A 133 0.91 12.04 9.94
C ASN A 133 1.65 12.09 8.60
N GLU A 134 1.67 10.98 7.88
CA GLU A 134 2.31 10.88 6.57
C GLU A 134 1.28 10.62 5.46
N GLY A 135 -0.01 10.69 5.80
CA GLY A 135 -1.11 10.59 4.86
C GLY A 135 -1.23 11.78 3.90
N PRO A 136 -2.26 11.77 3.04
CA PRO A 136 -2.46 12.81 2.04
C PRO A 136 -2.52 14.22 2.63
N ALA A 137 -3.31 14.44 3.68
CA ALA A 137 -3.40 15.75 4.33
C ALA A 137 -2.31 15.96 5.39
N GLY A 138 -1.93 14.90 6.12
CA GLY A 138 -1.01 14.96 7.24
C GLY A 138 0.45 15.25 6.86
N GLY A 139 0.94 14.62 5.78
CA GLY A 139 2.32 14.77 5.32
C GLY A 139 2.69 16.21 5.00
N PRO A 140 1.97 16.92 4.10
CA PRO A 140 0.99 16.46 3.10
C PRO A 140 1.64 15.81 1.87
N GLY A 141 0.82 15.17 1.02
CA GLY A 141 1.27 14.57 -0.26
C GLY A 141 1.51 13.07 -0.20
N MET A 142 1.27 12.45 0.96
CA MET A 142 1.34 11.00 1.14
C MET A 142 2.69 10.41 0.68
N ARG A 143 3.81 10.82 1.28
CA ARG A 143 5.15 10.48 0.78
C ARG A 143 5.49 9.00 0.85
N GLU A 144 6.50 8.58 0.08
CA GLU A 144 7.01 7.20 0.09
C GLU A 144 8.14 7.02 1.10
N MET A 145 8.00 6.04 2.00
CA MET A 145 8.98 5.78 3.08
C MET A 145 10.04 4.74 2.71
N LEU A 146 10.73 4.96 1.60
CA LEU A 146 11.77 4.02 1.15
C LEU A 146 13.00 4.03 2.06
N ALA A 147 13.36 5.17 2.64
CA ALA A 147 14.59 5.30 3.42
C ALA A 147 14.57 4.38 4.66
N THR A 148 13.48 4.43 5.42
CA THR A 148 13.28 3.60 6.63
C THR A 148 13.21 2.11 6.31
N THR A 149 12.44 1.74 5.29
CA THR A 149 12.29 0.33 4.89
C THR A 149 13.58 -0.27 4.32
N ALA A 150 14.35 0.50 3.54
CA ALA A 150 15.65 0.07 3.03
C ALA A 150 16.67 -0.12 4.16
N ALA A 151 16.71 0.80 5.14
CA ALA A 151 17.60 0.69 6.30
C ALA A 151 17.28 -0.55 7.15
N LEU A 152 16.00 -0.82 7.44
CA LEU A 152 15.57 -2.04 8.15
C LEU A 152 15.99 -3.32 7.41
N SER A 153 15.76 -3.37 6.09
CA SER A 153 16.17 -4.51 5.28
C SER A 153 17.69 -4.70 5.29
N GLY A 154 18.47 -3.62 5.19
CA GLY A 154 19.93 -3.65 5.24
C GLY A 154 20.49 -4.11 6.58
N GLN A 155 19.73 -3.90 7.67
CA GLN A 155 20.07 -4.38 9.01
C GLN A 155 19.63 -5.83 9.29
N GLY A 156 18.97 -6.49 8.32
CA GLY A 156 18.45 -7.85 8.47
C GLY A 156 17.13 -7.95 9.22
N MET A 157 16.44 -6.83 9.46
CA MET A 157 15.24 -6.77 10.31
C MET A 157 13.92 -6.79 9.53
N GLY A 158 13.95 -6.78 8.19
CA GLY A 158 12.75 -6.70 7.35
C GLY A 158 11.74 -7.85 7.49
N LYS A 159 12.08 -8.95 8.19
CA LYS A 159 11.16 -10.06 8.51
C LYS A 159 10.85 -10.20 10.01
N LYS A 160 11.44 -9.32 10.82
CA LYS A 160 11.48 -9.40 12.29
C LYS A 160 10.73 -8.25 12.95
N VAL A 161 10.51 -7.18 12.21
CA VAL A 161 9.63 -6.06 12.57
C VAL A 161 8.65 -5.82 11.45
N ALA A 162 7.48 -5.31 11.81
CA ALA A 162 6.51 -4.81 10.83
C ALA A 162 6.52 -3.28 10.82
N LEU A 163 6.01 -2.69 9.74
CA LEU A 163 5.83 -1.24 9.63
C LEU A 163 4.39 -0.95 9.19
N ILE A 164 3.73 -0.01 9.85
CA ILE A 164 2.43 0.49 9.42
C ILE A 164 2.47 2.01 9.25
N THR A 165 1.72 2.54 8.29
CA THR A 165 1.63 3.98 8.06
C THR A 165 0.38 4.42 7.32
N ASP A 166 -0.08 5.65 7.59
CA ASP A 166 -1.08 6.36 6.79
C ASP A 166 -0.49 6.94 5.47
N GLY A 167 0.84 6.94 5.31
CA GLY A 167 1.54 7.26 4.06
C GLY A 167 1.70 6.07 3.10
N ARG A 168 2.74 6.11 2.25
CA ARG A 168 2.96 5.08 1.21
C ARG A 168 4.32 4.39 1.32
N PHE A 169 4.41 3.25 0.66
CA PHE A 169 5.68 2.56 0.42
C PHE A 169 6.00 2.51 -1.06
N SER A 170 7.30 2.53 -1.35
CA SER A 170 7.79 2.31 -2.71
C SER A 170 7.46 0.90 -3.18
N GLY A 171 7.24 0.73 -4.49
CA GLY A 171 7.09 -0.58 -5.11
C GLY A 171 8.26 -1.54 -4.83
N ALA A 172 9.46 -0.99 -4.56
CA ALA A 172 10.68 -1.72 -4.22
C ALA A 172 10.73 -2.28 -2.78
N THR A 173 9.78 -1.90 -1.92
CA THR A 173 9.76 -2.25 -0.50
C THR A 173 9.72 -3.77 -0.28
N ARG A 174 10.46 -4.21 0.73
CA ARG A 174 10.53 -5.60 1.22
C ARG A 174 10.12 -5.63 2.68
N GLY A 175 9.63 -6.79 3.13
CA GLY A 175 9.18 -6.97 4.50
C GLY A 175 7.70 -6.68 4.68
N PHE A 176 7.23 -6.79 5.93
CA PHE A 176 5.82 -6.67 6.24
C PHE A 176 5.43 -5.22 6.51
N CYS A 177 5.13 -4.49 5.43
CA CYS A 177 4.88 -3.06 5.42
C CYS A 177 3.44 -2.77 4.96
N VAL A 178 2.62 -2.22 5.86
CA VAL A 178 1.21 -1.87 5.64
C VAL A 178 1.09 -0.37 5.42
N GLY A 179 0.79 0.03 4.18
CA GLY A 179 0.60 1.44 3.84
C GLY A 179 -0.88 1.79 3.78
N HIS A 180 -1.14 3.08 3.53
CA HIS A 180 -2.48 3.57 3.20
C HIS A 180 -3.50 3.38 4.33
N VAL A 181 -3.03 3.28 5.59
CA VAL A 181 -3.91 3.11 6.74
C VAL A 181 -4.89 4.28 6.82
N GLY A 182 -6.17 3.97 6.62
CA GLY A 182 -7.25 4.94 6.58
C GLY A 182 -8.28 4.73 7.70
N PRO A 183 -8.89 5.81 8.24
CA PRO A 183 -8.58 7.22 7.97
C PRO A 183 -7.18 7.59 8.44
N GLU A 184 -6.54 8.55 7.76
CA GLU A 184 -5.21 9.02 8.16
C GLU A 184 -5.22 9.72 9.53
N ALA A 185 -4.05 9.87 10.14
CA ALA A 185 -3.94 10.51 11.45
C ALA A 185 -4.47 11.95 11.44
N ALA A 186 -4.22 12.70 10.37
CA ALA A 186 -4.67 14.09 10.25
C ALA A 186 -6.21 14.25 10.21
N HIS A 187 -6.93 13.18 9.90
CA HIS A 187 -8.39 13.14 9.92
C HIS A 187 -8.95 12.41 11.16
N GLY A 188 -8.10 12.19 12.18
CA GLY A 188 -8.51 11.58 13.45
C GLY A 188 -8.82 10.09 13.33
N GLY A 189 -8.18 9.41 12.37
CA GLY A 189 -8.27 7.96 12.27
C GLY A 189 -7.63 7.24 13.46
N PRO A 190 -7.95 5.94 13.68
CA PRO A 190 -7.46 5.18 14.83
C PRO A 190 -5.92 5.16 14.97
N ILE A 191 -5.18 5.24 13.86
CA ILE A 191 -3.71 5.35 13.88
C ILE A 191 -3.19 6.56 14.66
N ALA A 192 -3.96 7.66 14.75
CA ALA A 192 -3.63 8.82 15.60
C ALA A 192 -3.79 8.56 17.10
N MET A 193 -4.47 7.48 17.49
CA MET A 193 -4.73 7.12 18.89
C MET A 193 -3.72 6.11 19.44
N LEU A 194 -2.87 5.54 18.58
CA LEU A 194 -1.85 4.60 19.00
C LEU A 194 -0.82 5.26 19.93
N GLN A 195 -0.37 4.45 20.89
CA GLN A 195 0.66 4.76 21.87
C GLN A 195 1.71 3.64 21.86
N ASN A 196 2.92 3.95 22.34
CA ASN A 196 3.97 2.95 22.47
C ASN A 196 3.51 1.80 23.38
N GLY A 197 3.72 0.56 22.93
CA GLY A 197 3.37 -0.65 23.65
C GLY A 197 1.99 -1.24 23.33
N ASP A 198 1.10 -0.52 22.63
CA ASP A 198 -0.17 -1.09 22.17
C ASP A 198 0.09 -2.31 21.27
N ILE A 199 -0.63 -3.42 21.48
CA ILE A 199 -0.42 -4.62 20.68
C ILE A 199 -1.18 -4.49 19.36
N ILE A 200 -0.45 -4.53 18.25
CA ILE A 200 -1.00 -4.48 16.90
C ILE A 200 -0.90 -5.86 16.27
N THR A 201 -1.97 -6.30 15.62
CA THR A 201 -2.01 -7.54 14.85
C THR A 201 -2.27 -7.23 13.38
N ILE A 202 -1.44 -7.80 12.51
CA ILE A 202 -1.54 -7.75 11.06
C ILE A 202 -1.74 -9.18 10.58
N ASP A 203 -2.93 -9.51 10.09
CA ASP A 203 -3.26 -10.84 9.56
C ASP A 203 -3.68 -10.70 8.09
N ALA A 204 -2.71 -10.79 7.19
CA ALA A 204 -2.95 -10.65 5.76
C ALA A 204 -3.62 -11.90 5.14
N ILE A 205 -3.73 -12.99 5.88
CA ILE A 205 -4.50 -14.17 5.45
C ILE A 205 -5.99 -13.88 5.59
N LYS A 206 -6.39 -13.23 6.69
CA LYS A 206 -7.79 -12.84 6.95
C LYS A 206 -8.14 -11.46 6.40
N GLY A 207 -7.16 -10.64 6.06
CA GLY A 207 -7.38 -9.25 5.70
C GLY A 207 -7.66 -8.36 6.91
N ASP A 208 -7.07 -8.68 8.07
CA ASP A 208 -7.29 -7.94 9.32
C ASP A 208 -6.09 -7.04 9.67
N LEU A 209 -6.40 -5.81 10.11
CA LEU A 209 -5.45 -4.92 10.77
C LEU A 209 -6.11 -4.37 12.04
N SER A 210 -5.63 -4.82 13.19
CA SER A 210 -6.24 -4.53 14.48
C SER A 210 -5.24 -4.10 15.55
N VAL A 211 -5.74 -3.38 16.55
CA VAL A 211 -5.04 -3.07 17.79
C VAL A 211 -5.83 -3.62 18.97
N ASP A 212 -5.15 -4.18 19.98
CA ASP A 212 -5.75 -4.72 21.21
C ASP A 212 -6.16 -3.59 22.17
N LEU A 213 -7.13 -2.80 21.71
CA LEU A 213 -7.80 -1.74 22.45
C LEU A 213 -9.30 -1.88 22.23
N THR A 214 -10.05 -1.70 23.31
CA THR A 214 -11.51 -1.62 23.24
C THR A 214 -11.95 -0.32 22.56
N ASP A 215 -13.17 -0.33 21.99
CA ASP A 215 -13.76 0.89 21.41
C ASP A 215 -13.82 2.04 22.44
N ALA A 216 -14.07 1.72 23.71
CA ALA A 216 -14.10 2.71 24.78
C ALA A 216 -12.73 3.36 25.03
N GLU A 217 -11.63 2.60 24.95
CA GLU A 217 -10.28 3.14 25.06
C GLU A 217 -9.91 4.00 23.86
N LEU A 218 -10.26 3.57 22.64
CA LEU A 218 -10.03 4.35 21.43
C LEU A 218 -10.80 5.67 21.46
N GLU A 219 -12.08 5.65 21.87
CA GLU A 219 -12.89 6.86 21.99
C GLU A 219 -12.39 7.79 23.12
N ALA A 220 -11.94 7.23 24.26
CA ALA A 220 -11.35 8.03 25.33
C ALA A 220 -10.06 8.73 24.87
N ARG A 221 -9.20 8.03 24.11
CA ARG A 221 -7.99 8.60 23.52
C ARG A 221 -8.34 9.68 22.48
N LYS A 222 -9.36 9.44 21.66
CA LYS A 222 -9.86 10.38 20.66
C LYS A 222 -10.44 11.66 21.28
N ALA A 223 -11.15 11.55 22.39
CA ALA A 223 -11.64 12.70 23.14
C ALA A 223 -10.51 13.59 23.68
N GLY A 224 -9.35 12.99 24.00
CA GLY A 224 -8.14 13.70 24.42
C GLY A 224 -7.21 14.15 23.28
N TRP A 225 -7.54 13.80 22.02
CA TRP A 225 -6.70 14.12 20.87
C TRP A 225 -6.76 15.60 20.55
N LYS A 226 -5.59 16.25 20.44
CA LYS A 226 -5.47 17.71 20.22
C LYS A 226 -5.81 18.15 18.80
N GLY A 227 -6.20 17.23 17.94
CA GLY A 227 -6.35 17.46 16.51
C GLY A 227 -5.07 17.17 15.71
N PRO A 228 -5.12 17.39 14.40
CA PRO A 228 -4.00 17.10 13.51
C PRO A 228 -2.77 17.94 13.84
N ARG A 229 -1.60 17.35 13.57
CA ARG A 229 -0.34 18.10 13.56
C ARG A 229 -0.43 19.24 12.54
N GLU A 230 -0.01 20.43 12.95
CA GLU A 230 0.05 21.57 12.04
C GLU A 230 1.12 21.35 10.98
N THR A 231 0.76 21.58 9.72
CA THR A 231 1.68 21.49 8.60
C THR A 231 2.53 22.76 8.50
N ILE A 232 3.83 22.60 8.24
CA ILE A 232 4.72 23.74 7.98
C ILE A 232 4.43 24.43 6.63
N TYR A 233 3.64 23.79 5.76
CA TYR A 233 3.23 24.34 4.47
C TYR A 233 2.00 25.22 4.64
N ALA A 234 2.22 26.50 4.98
CA ALA A 234 1.14 27.45 5.26
C ALA A 234 0.57 28.17 4.01
N SER A 235 1.16 27.98 2.83
CA SER A 235 0.67 28.55 1.56
C SER A 235 1.17 27.75 0.34
N GLY A 236 0.76 28.16 -0.86
CA GLY A 236 1.24 27.56 -2.11
C GLY A 236 0.57 26.23 -2.48
N ALA A 237 1.18 25.49 -3.38
CA ALA A 237 0.58 24.28 -3.96
C ALA A 237 0.36 23.16 -2.93
N VAL A 238 1.32 22.93 -2.04
CA VAL A 238 1.23 21.89 -1.00
C VAL A 238 0.14 22.20 0.01
N TRP A 239 -0.01 23.46 0.42
CA TRP A 239 -1.12 23.89 1.25
C TRP A 239 -2.47 23.64 0.56
N LYS A 240 -2.62 24.04 -0.71
CA LYS A 240 -3.86 23.80 -1.48
C LYS A 240 -4.17 22.31 -1.57
N PHE A 241 -3.16 21.48 -1.82
CA PHE A 241 -3.30 20.02 -1.85
C PHE A 241 -3.86 19.50 -0.53
N ALA A 242 -3.23 19.85 0.60
CA ALA A 242 -3.65 19.40 1.93
C ALA A 242 -5.09 19.82 2.29
N LYS A 243 -5.59 20.93 1.73
CA LYS A 243 -6.96 21.40 1.93
C LYS A 243 -8.00 20.69 1.06
N LEU A 244 -7.60 20.16 -0.09
CA LEU A 244 -8.52 19.63 -1.11
C LEU A 244 -8.48 18.11 -1.25
N VAL A 245 -7.40 17.48 -0.80
CA VAL A 245 -7.18 16.05 -1.01
C VAL A 245 -8.21 15.21 -0.24
N GLY A 246 -8.83 14.28 -0.96
CA GLY A 246 -9.75 13.30 -0.39
C GLY A 246 -9.03 12.12 0.25
N SER A 247 -9.81 11.16 0.75
CA SER A 247 -9.26 9.98 1.41
C SER A 247 -8.45 9.08 0.47
N THR A 248 -7.46 8.40 1.04
CA THR A 248 -6.65 7.40 0.34
C THR A 248 -7.49 6.26 -0.24
N ARG A 249 -8.56 5.85 0.45
CA ARG A 249 -9.50 4.82 0.00
C ARG A 249 -10.09 5.13 -1.39
N LEU A 250 -10.28 6.41 -1.69
CA LEU A 250 -10.82 6.90 -2.96
C LEU A 250 -9.72 7.39 -3.92
N GLY A 251 -8.45 7.09 -3.63
CA GLY A 251 -7.31 7.42 -4.48
C GLY A 251 -6.67 8.78 -4.22
N ALA A 252 -6.95 9.43 -3.07
CA ALA A 252 -6.37 10.72 -2.70
C ALA A 252 -6.51 11.80 -3.80
N VAL A 253 -7.68 11.85 -4.44
CA VAL A 253 -8.00 12.83 -5.48
C VAL A 253 -8.22 14.23 -4.88
N THR A 254 -7.88 15.29 -5.62
CA THR A 254 -8.09 16.70 -5.20
C THR A 254 -9.29 17.34 -5.89
N HIS A 255 -10.23 16.52 -6.36
CA HIS A 255 -11.42 16.91 -7.11
C HIS A 255 -12.58 15.97 -6.79
N PRO A 256 -13.84 16.39 -6.99
CA PRO A 256 -15.01 15.55 -6.70
C PRO A 256 -15.14 14.34 -7.65
N GLY A 257 -14.38 14.30 -8.75
CA GLY A 257 -14.34 13.19 -9.71
C GLY A 257 -15.08 13.52 -11.00
N ALA A 258 -14.79 12.77 -12.07
CA ALA A 258 -15.39 12.99 -13.39
C ALA A 258 -16.92 12.82 -13.40
N LYS A 259 -17.49 12.03 -12.48
CA LYS A 259 -18.96 11.89 -12.35
C LYS A 259 -19.66 13.19 -11.93
N GLU A 260 -18.93 14.07 -11.24
CA GLU A 260 -19.42 15.38 -10.78
C GLU A 260 -19.02 16.50 -11.75
N GLU A 261 -18.30 16.19 -12.83
CA GLU A 261 -17.94 17.16 -13.87
C GLU A 261 -19.20 17.56 -14.65
N ARG A 262 -19.50 18.86 -14.65
CA ARG A 262 -20.69 19.41 -15.32
C ARG A 262 -20.42 19.81 -16.76
N HIS A 263 -19.16 20.03 -17.11
CA HIS A 263 -18.75 20.51 -18.41
C HIS A 263 -17.25 20.24 -18.63
N VAL A 264 -16.90 19.64 -19.77
CA VAL A 264 -15.51 19.38 -20.15
C VAL A 264 -14.94 20.63 -20.80
N TYR A 265 -13.85 21.17 -20.26
CA TYR A 265 -13.26 22.44 -20.75
C TYR A 265 -12.90 22.43 -22.24
N MET A 266 -12.55 21.26 -22.79
CA MET A 266 -12.22 21.11 -24.22
C MET A 266 -13.42 21.29 -25.16
N ASP A 267 -14.65 21.26 -24.63
CA ASP A 267 -15.88 21.44 -25.43
C ASP A 267 -16.24 22.93 -25.62
N LEU A 268 -15.48 23.87 -25.04
CA LEU A 268 -15.60 25.33 -25.24
C LEU A 268 -14.85 25.80 -26.49
#